data_AF-A0A3Q3G1B0-F1
#
_entry.id   AF-A0A3Q3G1B0-F1
#
_cell.length_a   1.000
_cell.length_b   1.000
_cell.length_c   1.000
_cell.angle_alpha   90.00
_cell.angle_beta   90.00
_cell.angle_gamma   90.00
#
_symmetry.space_group_name_H-M   'P 1'
#
loop_
_entity.id
_entity.type
_entity.pdbx_description
1 polymer ?
#
loop_
_entity_poly.entity_id
_entity_poly.type
_entity_poly.pdbx_seq_one_letter_code
_entity_poly.pdbx_strand_id
1 'polypeptide(L)'
;MSRRAYSVTGSNMSSARRSFGGAPASNYSVKRTTSHGFGSGSGFGSMSMASGSYGQGGNNFMAPPITAVQVNQSLLAPLNLAIDPTIQVVRTQEKDQIKTLNNRFASFIDKVRFLEQQNKMLETKWSLLQDQTTSRSNIDGMFEAYIANLRRQLDGLGNEKVKLEGELRNMQGLVEDFKIKYEDEINKRAGAENEFVLLKKDVDAAYMNKVELEAKADALQDEINFLRAVYETELRELQGQIKDTSVIVEMDNSRNLDMDSIVAEVRAQYEDIANKSKAEAECWYKQKYEEMQSSAGQYGDDLRSTKTEIAELNRMIARLQNEIESVKGQRANLELQISEAEERGELAVRDAKLRIKDLEDALQRAKQDMARQVREYQELMNVKLALDIEIATYRKLLEGEESRLASGGANATIHVQQTSGGSDSEFIDYGHHHHYRC
;
A
#
# COMPACT_ATOMS: atom_id res chain seq x y z
N MET A 1 10.37 56.23 38.41
CA MET A 1 9.35 55.17 38.16
C MET A 1 9.45 54.85 36.68
N SER A 2 9.75 53.66 36.16
CA SER A 2 9.73 52.28 36.64
C SER A 2 10.93 51.56 36.02
N ARG A 3 11.76 50.89 36.83
CA ARG A 3 12.86 50.04 36.35
C ARG A 3 12.34 48.60 36.32
N ARG A 4 12.34 47.95 35.15
CA ARG A 4 12.03 46.52 35.04
C ARG A 4 13.32 45.77 34.74
N ALA A 5 13.81 45.07 35.75
CA ALA A 5 14.92 44.14 35.65
C ALA A 5 14.46 42.85 34.96
N TYR A 6 15.30 42.30 34.08
CA TYR A 6 15.18 40.92 33.63
C TYR A 6 16.44 40.16 34.02
N SER A 7 16.21 39.11 34.80
CA SER A 7 17.17 38.15 35.34
C SER A 7 17.69 37.21 34.25
N VAL A 8 19.00 37.04 34.21
CA VAL A 8 19.67 36.00 33.42
C VAL A 8 19.74 34.73 34.27
N THR A 9 19.01 33.70 33.88
CA THR A 9 19.17 32.34 34.41
C THR A 9 19.87 31.48 33.36
N GLY A 10 21.14 31.18 33.63
CA GLY A 10 21.91 30.19 32.89
C GLY A 10 21.42 28.78 33.18
N SER A 11 21.25 27.99 32.12
CA SER A 11 20.95 26.56 32.20
C SER A 11 21.97 25.81 31.35
N ASN A 12 22.90 25.13 32.02
CA ASN A 12 23.77 24.13 31.41
C ASN A 12 22.91 22.99 30.84
N MET A 13 23.02 22.72 29.54
CA MET A 13 22.58 21.45 28.98
C MET A 13 23.78 20.70 28.39
N SER A 14 24.03 19.59 29.04
CA SER A 14 25.04 18.59 28.80
C SER A 14 24.85 17.90 27.45
N SER A 15 25.96 17.78 26.73
CA SER A 15 26.14 16.97 25.53
C SER A 15 25.87 15.49 25.81
N ALA A 16 24.82 14.93 25.22
CA ALA A 16 24.59 13.49 25.15
C ALA A 16 24.62 13.03 23.68
N ARG A 17 25.77 12.47 23.27
CA ARG A 17 25.89 11.68 22.05
C ARG A 17 24.99 10.45 22.15
N ARG A 18 24.03 10.28 21.23
CA ARG A 18 23.33 9.00 21.04
C ARG A 18 23.73 8.42 19.69
N SER A 19 24.55 7.38 19.77
CA SER A 19 24.91 6.50 18.66
C SER A 19 23.72 5.62 18.29
N PHE A 20 23.41 5.53 17.00
CA PHE A 20 22.50 4.55 16.44
C PHE A 20 23.02 3.13 16.71
N GLY A 21 22.15 2.28 17.25
CA GLY A 21 22.38 0.85 17.45
C GLY A 21 21.92 0.08 16.22
N GLY A 22 22.84 -0.66 15.61
CA GLY A 22 22.58 -1.66 14.59
C GLY A 22 22.13 -2.99 15.20
N ALA A 23 21.12 -3.58 14.59
CA ALA A 23 20.62 -4.96 14.59
C ALA A 23 21.18 -5.99 15.59
N PRO A 24 20.29 -6.85 16.13
CA PRO A 24 20.62 -8.25 16.37
C PRO A 24 19.92 -9.15 15.34
N ALA A 25 20.73 -9.92 14.61
CA ALA A 25 20.30 -11.16 14.00
C ALA A 25 20.24 -12.25 15.08
N SER A 26 19.11 -12.91 15.24
CA SER A 26 19.03 -14.18 15.95
C SER A 26 18.16 -15.17 15.18
N ASN A 27 18.85 -16.18 14.66
CA ASN A 27 18.26 -17.42 14.17
C ASN A 27 17.78 -18.22 15.37
N TYR A 28 16.48 -18.50 15.43
CA TYR A 28 15.94 -19.59 16.23
C TYR A 28 15.20 -20.57 15.33
N SER A 29 15.83 -21.73 15.17
CA SER A 29 15.26 -22.96 14.66
C SER A 29 14.32 -23.56 15.71
N VAL A 30 13.02 -23.68 15.39
CA VAL A 30 12.10 -24.52 16.15
C VAL A 30 11.49 -25.60 15.25
N LYS A 31 11.56 -26.78 15.85
CA LYS A 31 11.20 -28.13 15.45
C LYS A 31 9.83 -28.26 14.78
N ARG A 32 9.81 -29.08 13.74
CA ARG A 32 8.64 -29.70 13.10
C ARG A 32 8.01 -30.73 14.05
N THR A 33 6.70 -30.70 14.19
CA THR A 33 5.91 -31.86 14.65
C THR A 33 4.64 -32.00 13.81
N THR A 34 4.49 -33.19 13.23
CA THR A 34 3.25 -33.91 12.87
C THR A 34 2.15 -33.21 12.07
N SER A 35 2.04 -33.60 10.79
CA SER A 35 0.79 -33.60 10.03
C SER A 35 0.53 -35.00 9.48
N HIS A 36 -0.52 -35.65 10.00
CA HIS A 36 -1.21 -36.75 9.31
C HIS A 36 -2.28 -36.16 8.40
N GLY A 37 -2.50 -36.77 7.24
CA GLY A 37 -3.79 -36.74 6.56
C GLY A 37 -3.83 -36.25 5.11
N PHE A 38 -3.82 -37.22 4.19
CA PHE A 38 -4.63 -37.32 2.96
C PHE A 38 -4.47 -36.31 1.80
N GLY A 39 -4.14 -36.87 0.63
CA GLY A 39 -4.21 -36.24 -0.70
C GLY A 39 -3.28 -36.96 -1.68
N SER A 40 -3.71 -38.09 -2.25
CA SER A 40 -4.18 -38.18 -3.65
C SER A 40 -3.14 -37.70 -4.69
N GLY A 41 -2.49 -38.67 -5.33
CA GLY A 41 -1.61 -38.47 -6.48
C GLY A 41 -1.61 -39.74 -7.34
N SER A 42 -2.37 -39.68 -8.42
CA SER A 42 -2.57 -40.72 -9.43
C SER A 42 -1.29 -41.09 -10.18
N GLY A 43 -1.12 -42.39 -10.45
CA GLY A 43 -0.10 -42.93 -11.33
C GLY A 43 -0.58 -44.23 -11.94
N PHE A 44 -0.64 -44.26 -13.26
CA PHE A 44 -1.24 -45.27 -14.13
C PHE A 44 -0.60 -46.66 -14.01
N GLY A 45 -1.43 -47.70 -14.14
CA GLY A 45 -1.00 -49.10 -14.23
C GLY A 45 -2.14 -50.00 -14.69
N SER A 46 -2.40 -49.98 -16.00
CA SER A 46 -3.29 -50.90 -16.69
C SER A 46 -2.77 -52.33 -16.62
N MET A 47 -3.62 -53.31 -16.29
CA MET A 47 -3.64 -54.58 -17.01
C MET A 47 -4.93 -55.37 -16.73
N SER A 48 -5.67 -55.55 -17.81
CA SER A 48 -6.82 -56.43 -17.97
C SER A 48 -6.44 -57.90 -17.79
N MET A 49 -7.32 -58.70 -17.22
CA MET A 49 -7.27 -60.17 -17.35
C MET A 49 -8.47 -60.61 -18.17
N ALA A 50 -8.18 -61.03 -19.40
CA ALA A 50 -9.10 -61.69 -20.30
C ALA A 50 -9.01 -63.21 -20.12
N SER A 51 -10.16 -63.85 -20.29
CA SER A 51 -10.35 -65.29 -20.48
C SER A 51 -9.56 -65.84 -21.66
N GLY A 52 -9.04 -67.07 -21.56
CA GLY A 52 -8.51 -67.78 -22.71
C GLY A 52 -7.97 -69.15 -22.38
N SER A 53 -8.53 -70.15 -23.06
CA SER A 53 -8.32 -71.60 -22.98
C SER A 53 -6.94 -72.09 -23.46
N TYR A 54 -6.79 -73.43 -23.48
CA TYR A 54 -5.67 -74.28 -23.94
C TYR A 54 -4.54 -74.44 -22.92
N GLY A 55 -4.01 -75.63 -22.62
CA GLY A 55 -4.22 -76.96 -23.19
C GLY A 55 -2.94 -77.77 -22.93
N GLN A 56 -3.13 -79.03 -22.56
CA GLN A 56 -2.29 -80.18 -22.89
C GLN A 56 -0.91 -80.39 -22.21
N GLY A 57 -0.68 -81.67 -21.89
CA GLY A 57 0.59 -82.28 -21.50
C GLY A 57 0.53 -82.75 -20.05
N GLY A 58 0.25 -84.00 -19.71
CA GLY A 58 0.54 -85.24 -20.44
C GLY A 58 1.50 -86.06 -19.58
N ASN A 59 1.20 -87.35 -19.54
CA ASN A 59 2.02 -88.45 -19.04
C ASN A 59 1.98 -88.70 -17.53
N ASN A 60 1.86 -89.93 -17.07
CA ASN A 60 1.64 -91.21 -17.74
C ASN A 60 1.35 -92.22 -16.62
N PHE A 61 1.01 -93.43 -17.05
CA PHE A 61 1.19 -94.71 -16.36
C PHE A 61 0.01 -95.21 -15.54
N MET A 62 -0.44 -96.44 -15.71
CA MET A 62 -0.32 -97.48 -16.74
C MET A 62 -1.20 -98.58 -16.15
N ALA A 63 -2.28 -99.00 -16.84
CA ALA A 63 -2.89 -100.30 -16.52
C ALA A 63 -2.00 -101.40 -17.08
N PRO A 64 -1.66 -102.42 -16.28
CA PRO A 64 -1.92 -103.80 -16.73
C PRO A 64 -2.19 -104.75 -15.53
N PRO A 65 -2.31 -106.07 -15.73
CA PRO A 65 -3.31 -106.77 -16.51
C PRO A 65 -4.16 -107.70 -15.61
N ILE A 66 -5.28 -108.20 -16.16
CA ILE A 66 -6.06 -109.30 -15.59
C ILE A 66 -5.18 -110.56 -15.56
N THR A 67 -4.90 -111.09 -14.37
CA THR A 67 -4.20 -112.37 -14.15
C THR A 67 -5.19 -113.48 -13.82
N ALA A 68 -4.95 -114.66 -14.39
CA ALA A 68 -5.79 -115.83 -14.28
C ALA A 68 -5.79 -116.46 -12.87
N VAL A 69 -6.93 -117.06 -12.57
CA VAL A 69 -7.29 -117.85 -11.40
C VAL A 69 -6.27 -118.97 -11.11
N GLN A 70 -5.80 -119.08 -9.85
CA GLN A 70 -5.38 -120.35 -9.25
C GLN A 70 -6.37 -120.70 -8.13
N VAL A 71 -7.24 -121.67 -8.41
CA VAL A 71 -8.12 -122.28 -7.40
C VAL A 71 -7.25 -123.20 -6.53
N ASN A 72 -7.09 -122.85 -5.25
CA ASN A 72 -6.63 -123.80 -4.26
C ASN A 72 -7.79 -124.77 -3.98
N GLN A 73 -7.68 -126.00 -4.49
CA GLN A 73 -8.72 -127.04 -4.36
C GLN A 73 -8.94 -127.53 -2.90
N SER A 74 -8.26 -126.93 -1.92
CA SER A 74 -8.35 -127.27 -0.50
C SER A 74 -9.24 -126.32 0.32
N LEU A 75 -9.97 -125.39 -0.32
CA LEU A 75 -10.95 -124.50 0.32
C LEU A 75 -12.39 -124.71 -0.19
N LEU A 76 -12.65 -125.84 -0.88
CA LEU A 76 -13.97 -126.29 -1.36
C LEU A 76 -14.68 -127.23 -0.38
N ALA A 77 -14.52 -127.01 0.92
CA ALA A 77 -15.44 -127.55 1.93
C ALA A 77 -16.50 -126.47 2.22
N PRO A 78 -17.81 -126.75 2.12
CA PRO A 78 -18.82 -125.84 2.62
C PRO A 78 -18.63 -125.71 4.14
N LEU A 79 -18.00 -124.63 4.58
CA LEU A 79 -18.10 -124.20 5.97
C LEU A 79 -19.51 -123.64 6.15
N ASN A 80 -20.38 -124.51 6.64
CA ASN A 80 -21.72 -124.19 7.09
C ASN A 80 -21.61 -123.28 8.32
N LEU A 81 -21.35 -122.00 8.11
CA LEU A 81 -21.66 -120.97 9.11
C LEU A 81 -23.17 -120.78 9.07
N ALA A 82 -23.88 -121.58 9.87
CA ALA A 82 -25.19 -121.20 10.35
C ALA A 82 -25.02 -119.82 11.01
N ILE A 83 -25.29 -118.76 10.24
CA ILE A 83 -25.37 -117.40 10.76
C ILE A 83 -26.50 -117.45 11.77
N ASP A 84 -26.11 -117.35 13.03
CA ASP A 84 -27.01 -117.36 14.17
C ASP A 84 -28.17 -116.36 13.90
N PRO A 85 -29.43 -116.83 13.88
CA PRO A 85 -30.59 -115.97 13.64
C PRO A 85 -30.69 -114.83 14.66
N THR A 86 -30.03 -114.93 15.82
CA THR A 86 -29.94 -113.82 16.78
C THR A 86 -28.99 -112.71 16.34
N ILE A 87 -27.87 -113.02 15.64
CA ILE A 87 -26.91 -112.02 15.14
C ILE A 87 -27.51 -111.20 13.98
N GLN A 88 -28.38 -111.81 13.18
CA GLN A 88 -29.05 -111.11 12.07
C GLN A 88 -30.09 -110.10 12.59
N VAL A 89 -30.84 -110.47 13.63
CA VAL A 89 -31.80 -109.57 14.31
C VAL A 89 -31.09 -108.40 14.98
N VAL A 90 -29.98 -108.65 15.69
CA VAL A 90 -29.16 -107.59 16.31
C VAL A 90 -28.58 -106.65 15.25
N ARG A 91 -28.04 -107.16 14.14
CA ARG A 91 -27.56 -106.30 13.04
C ARG A 91 -28.66 -105.50 12.36
N THR A 92 -29.87 -106.04 12.21
CA THR A 92 -31.01 -105.25 11.71
C THR A 92 -31.45 -104.18 12.69
N GLN A 93 -31.44 -104.48 13.99
CA GLN A 93 -31.79 -103.53 15.04
C GLN A 93 -30.74 -102.42 15.18
N GLU A 94 -29.44 -102.74 15.13
CA GLU A 94 -28.34 -101.77 15.03
C GLU A 94 -28.44 -100.93 13.76
N LYS A 95 -28.75 -101.55 12.61
CA LYS A 95 -28.95 -100.82 11.35
C LYS A 95 -30.11 -99.85 11.43
N ASP A 96 -31.22 -100.20 12.08
CA ASP A 96 -32.37 -99.32 12.25
C ASP A 96 -32.14 -98.23 13.32
N GLN A 97 -31.37 -98.53 14.37
CA GLN A 97 -30.87 -97.52 15.30
C GLN A 97 -29.93 -96.53 14.60
N ILE A 98 -29.00 -97.02 13.76
CA ILE A 98 -28.11 -96.19 12.94
C ILE A 98 -28.92 -95.36 11.94
N LYS A 99 -29.96 -95.91 11.29
CA LYS A 99 -30.87 -95.11 10.44
C LYS A 99 -31.62 -94.04 11.24
N THR A 100 -32.08 -94.35 12.44
CA THR A 100 -32.79 -93.38 13.29
C THR A 100 -31.85 -92.26 13.73
N LEU A 101 -30.62 -92.60 14.12
CA LEU A 101 -29.56 -91.64 14.41
C LEU A 101 -29.18 -90.83 13.17
N ASN A 102 -29.07 -91.45 12.01
CA ASN A 102 -28.74 -90.79 10.75
C ASN A 102 -29.86 -89.83 10.31
N ASN A 103 -31.13 -90.21 10.44
CA ASN A 103 -32.27 -89.32 10.21
C ASN A 103 -32.27 -88.15 11.19
N ARG A 104 -31.90 -88.38 12.47
CA ARG A 104 -31.71 -87.29 13.44
C ARG A 104 -30.53 -86.39 13.05
N PHE A 105 -29.42 -86.94 12.60
CA PHE A 105 -28.28 -86.16 12.09
C PHE A 105 -28.65 -85.36 10.84
N ALA A 106 -29.39 -85.94 9.90
CA ALA A 106 -29.91 -85.24 8.73
C ALA A 106 -30.80 -84.07 9.15
N SER A 107 -31.73 -84.29 10.09
CA SER A 107 -32.57 -83.21 10.62
C SER A 107 -31.78 -82.11 11.35
N PHE A 108 -30.67 -82.48 12.00
CA PHE A 108 -29.78 -81.53 12.67
C PHE A 108 -28.94 -80.74 11.65
N ILE A 109 -28.46 -81.39 10.59
CA ILE A 109 -27.75 -80.76 9.48
C ILE A 109 -28.69 -79.78 8.75
N ASP A 110 -29.93 -80.16 8.50
CA ASP A 110 -30.92 -79.27 7.90
C ASP A 110 -31.22 -78.07 8.80
N LYS A 111 -31.29 -78.29 10.12
CA LYS A 111 -31.47 -77.20 11.08
C LYS A 111 -30.26 -76.26 11.13
N VAL A 112 -29.05 -76.78 11.09
CA VAL A 112 -27.81 -75.99 11.03
C VAL A 112 -27.75 -75.20 9.72
N ARG A 113 -28.04 -75.81 8.58
CA ARG A 113 -28.10 -75.11 7.28
C ARG A 113 -29.16 -74.01 7.27
N PHE A 114 -30.32 -74.26 7.85
CA PHE A 114 -31.37 -73.26 7.97
C PHE A 114 -30.94 -72.08 8.85
N LEU A 115 -30.28 -72.36 9.99
CA LEU A 115 -29.74 -71.32 10.87
C LEU A 115 -28.58 -70.56 10.22
N GLU A 116 -27.68 -71.23 9.49
CA GLU A 116 -26.62 -70.60 8.71
C GLU A 116 -27.20 -69.68 7.63
N GLN A 117 -28.24 -70.12 6.93
CA GLN A 117 -28.92 -69.32 5.92
C GLN A 117 -29.64 -68.11 6.54
N GLN A 118 -30.26 -68.27 7.72
CA GLN A 118 -30.83 -67.17 8.47
C GLN A 118 -29.77 -66.19 8.98
N ASN A 119 -28.65 -66.66 9.51
CA ASN A 119 -27.54 -65.80 9.92
C ASN A 119 -26.97 -65.03 8.74
N LYS A 120 -26.80 -65.67 7.58
CA LYS A 120 -26.34 -64.98 6.36
C LYS A 120 -27.35 -63.92 5.88
N MET A 121 -28.65 -64.19 6.02
CA MET A 121 -29.69 -63.20 5.76
C MET A 121 -29.64 -62.04 6.76
N LEU A 122 -29.41 -62.32 8.04
CA LEU A 122 -29.26 -61.30 9.08
C LEU A 122 -28.00 -60.47 8.89
N GLU A 123 -26.88 -61.08 8.51
CA GLU A 123 -25.62 -60.39 8.19
C GLU A 123 -25.78 -59.46 6.99
N THR A 124 -26.42 -59.92 5.92
CA THR A 124 -26.70 -59.07 4.74
C THR A 124 -27.66 -57.94 5.08
N LYS A 125 -28.70 -58.20 5.87
CA LYS A 125 -29.63 -57.17 6.35
C LYS A 125 -28.94 -56.17 7.27
N TRP A 126 -28.06 -56.63 8.16
CA TRP A 126 -27.24 -55.79 9.04
C TRP A 126 -26.29 -54.90 8.22
N SER A 127 -25.59 -55.48 7.24
CA SER A 127 -24.70 -54.73 6.33
C SER A 127 -25.47 -53.65 5.58
N LEU A 128 -26.65 -53.98 5.04
CA LEU A 128 -27.48 -53.03 4.30
C LEU A 128 -27.99 -51.90 5.19
N LEU A 129 -28.45 -52.22 6.41
CA LEU A 129 -28.90 -51.23 7.40
C LEU A 129 -27.75 -50.32 7.84
N GLN A 130 -26.55 -50.87 8.02
CA GLN A 130 -25.36 -50.12 8.41
C GLN A 130 -24.88 -49.17 7.30
N ASP A 131 -24.93 -49.61 6.04
CA ASP A 131 -24.63 -48.75 4.88
C ASP A 131 -25.68 -47.64 4.73
N GLN A 132 -26.96 -47.95 4.98
CA GLN A 132 -28.05 -46.99 4.85
C GLN A 132 -28.05 -45.93 5.98
N THR A 133 -27.67 -46.32 7.20
CA THR A 133 -27.50 -45.39 8.33
C THR A 133 -26.22 -44.57 8.26
N THR A 134 -25.21 -45.01 7.49
CA THR A 134 -23.96 -44.26 7.24
C THR A 134 -24.10 -43.28 6.06
N SER A 135 -25.26 -42.61 5.92
CA SER A 135 -25.33 -41.38 5.13
C SER A 135 -24.65 -40.26 5.92
N ARG A 136 -23.33 -40.16 5.81
CA ARG A 136 -22.56 -39.08 6.44
C ARG A 136 -22.96 -37.74 5.81
N SER A 137 -23.67 -36.90 6.55
CA SER A 137 -24.05 -35.55 6.12
C SER A 137 -22.81 -34.69 5.89
N ASN A 138 -22.67 -34.10 4.70
CA ASN A 138 -21.58 -33.17 4.32
C ASN A 138 -21.68 -31.78 5.01
N ILE A 139 -22.46 -31.70 6.08
CA ILE A 139 -22.75 -30.45 6.80
C ILE A 139 -21.51 -29.95 7.54
N ASP A 140 -20.75 -30.85 8.16
CA ASP A 140 -19.51 -30.49 8.85
C ASP A 140 -18.46 -29.95 7.86
N GLY A 141 -18.37 -30.53 6.65
CA GLY A 141 -17.49 -30.04 5.60
C GLY A 141 -17.89 -28.65 5.09
N MET A 142 -19.19 -28.35 5.00
CA MET A 142 -19.68 -27.03 4.64
C MET A 142 -19.40 -25.98 5.73
N PHE A 143 -19.62 -26.32 7.00
CA PHE A 143 -19.28 -25.42 8.12
C PHE A 143 -17.78 -25.18 8.23
N GLU A 144 -16.95 -26.22 8.04
CA GLU A 144 -15.50 -26.07 8.05
C GLU A 144 -15.02 -25.17 6.92
N ALA A 145 -15.57 -25.31 5.71
CA ALA A 145 -15.27 -24.43 4.58
C ALA A 145 -15.70 -22.98 4.84
N TYR A 146 -16.87 -22.78 5.45
CA TYR A 146 -17.35 -21.44 5.83
C TYR A 146 -16.47 -20.80 6.91
N ILE A 147 -16.09 -21.56 7.94
CA ILE A 147 -15.16 -21.12 8.99
C ILE A 147 -13.79 -20.77 8.39
N ALA A 148 -13.27 -21.60 7.47
CA ALA A 148 -12.01 -21.34 6.79
C ALA A 148 -12.08 -20.05 5.94
N ASN A 149 -13.18 -19.82 5.25
CA ASN A 149 -13.41 -18.59 4.50
C ASN A 149 -13.46 -17.35 5.41
N LEU A 150 -14.17 -17.42 6.54
CA LEU A 150 -14.23 -16.32 7.52
C LEU A 150 -12.85 -16.03 8.12
N ARG A 151 -12.07 -17.07 8.44
CA ARG A 151 -10.69 -16.89 8.93
C ARG A 151 -9.82 -16.19 7.89
N ARG A 152 -9.91 -16.60 6.62
CA ARG A 152 -9.18 -15.96 5.53
C ARG A 152 -9.58 -14.50 5.31
N GLN A 153 -10.86 -14.16 5.48
CA GLN A 153 -11.33 -12.77 5.43
C GLN A 153 -10.78 -11.96 6.62
N LEU A 154 -10.78 -12.53 7.82
CA LEU A 154 -10.20 -11.89 9.01
C LEU A 154 -8.70 -11.64 8.84
N ASP A 155 -7.95 -12.61 8.30
CA ASP A 155 -6.52 -12.46 8.00
C ASP A 155 -6.29 -11.39 6.92
N GLY A 156 -7.14 -11.35 5.89
CA GLY A 156 -7.12 -10.30 4.87
C GLY A 156 -7.30 -8.91 5.45
N LEU A 157 -8.36 -8.71 6.26
CA LEU A 157 -8.62 -7.45 6.96
C LEU A 157 -7.51 -7.11 7.97
N GLY A 158 -6.93 -8.12 8.64
CA GLY A 158 -5.80 -7.94 9.54
C GLY A 158 -4.56 -7.39 8.83
N ASN A 159 -4.24 -7.94 7.65
CA ASN A 159 -3.13 -7.45 6.83
C ASN A 159 -3.37 -6.04 6.29
N GLU A 160 -4.60 -5.74 5.83
CA GLU A 160 -4.98 -4.38 5.40
C GLU A 160 -4.87 -3.39 6.55
N LYS A 161 -5.32 -3.75 7.75
CA LYS A 161 -5.17 -2.92 8.95
C LYS A 161 -3.70 -2.62 9.24
N VAL A 162 -2.82 -3.62 9.24
CA VAL A 162 -1.39 -3.42 9.49
C VAL A 162 -0.76 -2.53 8.41
N LYS A 163 -1.17 -2.70 7.14
CA LYS A 163 -0.71 -1.85 6.04
C LYS A 163 -1.13 -0.39 6.26
N LEU A 164 -2.41 -0.15 6.56
CA LEU A 164 -2.95 1.19 6.84
C LEU A 164 -2.30 1.83 8.07
N GLU A 165 -2.03 1.06 9.13
CA GLU A 165 -1.29 1.54 10.30
C GLU A 165 0.16 1.93 9.94
N GLY A 166 0.80 1.21 9.02
CA GLY A 166 2.11 1.56 8.47
C GLY A 166 2.09 2.87 7.67
N GLU A 167 1.12 3.02 6.77
CA GLU A 167 0.91 4.26 6.00
C GLU A 167 0.62 5.45 6.92
N LEU A 168 -0.20 5.26 7.95
CA LEU A 168 -0.50 6.28 8.96
C LEU A 168 0.77 6.73 9.70
N ARG A 169 1.60 5.78 10.16
CA ARG A 169 2.88 6.13 10.82
C ARG A 169 3.83 6.86 9.88
N ASN A 170 3.90 6.45 8.62
CA ASN A 170 4.73 7.13 7.63
C ASN A 170 4.25 8.57 7.39
N MET A 171 2.94 8.78 7.26
CA MET A 171 2.37 10.13 7.13
C MET A 171 2.59 10.98 8.38
N GLN A 172 2.45 10.39 9.57
CA GLN A 172 2.75 11.08 10.84
C GLN A 172 4.23 11.49 10.93
N GLY A 173 5.15 10.60 10.53
CA GLY A 173 6.58 10.92 10.46
C GLY A 173 6.87 12.07 9.51
N LEU A 174 6.27 12.05 8.31
CA LEU A 174 6.42 13.12 7.32
C LEU A 174 5.89 14.47 7.82
N VAL A 175 4.75 14.46 8.52
CA VAL A 175 4.17 15.67 9.14
C VAL A 175 5.10 16.23 10.22
N GLU A 176 5.66 15.38 11.08
CA GLU A 176 6.59 15.84 12.11
C GLU A 176 7.90 16.37 11.50
N ASP A 177 8.42 15.72 10.46
CA ASP A 177 9.59 16.19 9.71
C ASP A 177 9.35 17.57 9.08
N PHE A 178 8.17 17.80 8.50
CA PHE A 178 7.82 19.12 7.97
C PHE A 178 7.66 20.15 9.09
N LYS A 179 7.03 19.78 10.20
CA LYS A 179 6.90 20.66 11.36
C LYS A 179 8.26 21.10 11.89
N ILE A 180 9.21 20.18 12.05
CA ILE A 180 10.60 20.50 12.46
C ILE A 180 11.24 21.47 11.45
N LYS A 181 11.11 21.21 10.14
CA LYS A 181 11.64 22.11 9.11
C LYS A 181 11.02 23.50 9.16
N TYR A 182 9.71 23.61 9.44
CA TYR A 182 9.04 24.89 9.60
C TYR A 182 9.53 25.63 10.84
N GLU A 183 9.70 24.95 11.97
CA GLU A 183 10.27 25.54 13.19
C GLU A 183 11.70 26.03 12.97
N ASP A 184 12.53 25.25 12.28
CA ASP A 184 13.89 25.65 11.89
C ASP A 184 13.90 26.88 10.99
N GLU A 185 13.01 26.95 10.00
CA GLU A 185 12.93 28.08 9.08
C GLU A 185 12.44 29.35 9.79
N ILE A 186 11.51 29.22 10.74
CA ILE A 186 11.08 30.33 11.61
C ILE A 186 12.27 30.83 12.45
N ASN A 187 13.05 29.92 13.03
CA ASN A 187 14.22 30.28 13.83
C ASN A 187 15.30 30.98 12.98
N LYS A 188 15.56 30.49 11.76
CA LYS A 188 16.48 31.13 10.81
C LYS A 188 16.01 32.52 10.42
N ARG A 189 14.72 32.67 10.09
CA ARG A 189 14.12 33.96 9.77
C ARG A 189 14.26 34.94 10.93
N ALA A 190 13.96 34.51 12.16
CA ALA A 190 14.11 35.33 13.35
C ALA A 190 15.59 35.72 13.58
N GLY A 191 16.54 34.80 13.33
CA GLY A 191 17.97 35.10 13.37
C GLY A 191 18.37 36.18 12.36
N ALA A 192 17.98 36.03 11.10
CA ALA A 192 18.26 37.00 10.04
C ALA A 192 17.59 38.37 10.31
N GLU A 193 16.37 38.38 10.85
CA GLU A 193 15.67 39.61 11.23
C GLU A 193 16.40 40.34 12.36
N ASN A 194 16.89 39.61 13.37
CA ASN A 194 17.71 40.20 14.43
C ASN A 194 19.02 40.79 13.89
N GLU A 195 19.72 40.08 12.99
CA GLU A 195 20.93 40.60 12.33
C GLU A 195 20.63 41.85 11.51
N PHE A 196 19.52 41.87 10.78
CA PHE A 196 19.09 43.05 10.03
C PHE A 196 18.85 44.26 10.94
N VAL A 197 18.20 44.06 12.09
CA VAL A 197 17.97 45.13 13.08
C VAL A 197 19.29 45.65 13.65
N LEU A 198 20.25 44.78 13.94
CA LEU A 198 21.58 45.18 14.40
C LEU A 198 22.32 45.97 13.32
N LEU A 199 22.34 45.47 12.09
CA LEU A 199 23.01 46.14 10.97
C LEU A 199 22.41 47.52 10.71
N LYS A 200 21.08 47.65 10.81
CA LYS A 200 20.40 48.95 10.72
C LYS A 200 20.89 49.91 11.80
N LYS A 201 21.00 49.45 13.05
CA LYS A 201 21.53 50.26 14.16
C LYS A 201 22.96 50.73 13.89
N ASP A 202 23.79 49.85 13.34
CA ASP A 202 25.18 50.16 13.02
C ASP A 202 25.30 51.14 11.86
N VAL A 203 24.44 51.03 10.85
CA VAL A 203 24.32 52.00 9.74
C VAL A 203 23.89 53.37 10.27
N ASP A 204 22.84 53.42 11.11
CA ASP A 204 22.37 54.67 11.72
C ASP A 204 23.49 55.32 12.57
N ALA A 205 24.24 54.53 13.34
CA ALA A 205 25.38 55.02 14.12
C ALA A 205 26.52 55.54 13.24
N ALA A 206 26.86 54.82 12.16
CA ALA A 206 27.86 55.26 11.19
C ALA A 206 27.43 56.55 10.48
N TYR A 207 26.15 56.69 10.16
CA TYR A 207 25.60 57.91 9.56
C TYR A 207 25.69 59.10 10.52
N MET A 208 25.35 58.92 11.80
CA MET A 208 25.50 59.97 12.81
C MET A 208 26.97 60.41 12.96
N ASN A 209 27.91 59.45 13.01
CA ASN A 209 29.34 59.75 13.06
C ASN A 209 29.82 60.50 11.81
N LYS A 210 29.35 60.10 10.63
CA LYS A 210 29.66 60.79 9.37
C LYS A 210 29.21 62.24 9.43
N VAL A 211 27.96 62.50 9.82
CA VAL A 211 27.41 63.86 9.92
C VAL A 211 28.20 64.70 10.94
N GLU A 212 28.59 64.12 12.08
CA GLU A 212 29.43 64.81 13.08
C GLU A 212 30.81 65.17 12.52
N LEU A 213 31.43 64.27 11.76
CA LEU A 213 32.72 64.52 11.12
C LEU A 213 32.62 65.56 10.00
N GLU A 214 31.56 65.54 9.19
CA GLU A 214 31.27 66.57 8.19
C GLU A 214 31.13 67.95 8.84
N ALA A 215 30.35 68.06 9.92
CA ALA A 215 30.20 69.32 10.66
C ALA A 215 31.53 69.83 11.25
N LYS A 216 32.41 68.92 11.74
CA LYS A 216 33.75 69.30 12.20
C LYS A 216 34.65 69.76 11.05
N ALA A 217 34.56 69.10 9.89
CA ALA A 217 35.32 69.49 8.70
C ALA A 217 34.89 70.89 8.22
N ASP A 218 33.58 71.16 8.17
CA ASP A 218 33.04 72.47 7.81
C ASP A 218 33.49 73.55 8.81
N ALA A 219 33.42 73.27 10.12
CA ALA A 219 33.89 74.20 11.14
C ALA A 219 35.40 74.53 11.01
N LEU A 220 36.24 73.52 10.74
CA LEU A 220 37.66 73.73 10.49
C LEU A 220 37.92 74.49 9.19
N GLN A 221 37.10 74.25 8.16
CA GLN A 221 37.19 74.97 6.90
C GLN A 221 36.84 76.45 7.07
N ASP A 222 35.82 76.76 7.87
CA ASP A 222 35.46 78.13 8.25
C ASP A 222 36.57 78.81 9.06
N GLU A 223 37.21 78.09 10.00
CA GLU A 223 38.35 78.62 10.76
C GLU A 223 39.55 78.94 9.86
N ILE A 224 39.88 78.04 8.91
CA ILE A 224 40.92 78.30 7.91
C ILE A 224 40.60 79.53 7.07
N ASN A 225 39.35 79.66 6.63
CA ASN A 225 38.91 80.81 5.83
C ASN A 225 38.97 82.11 6.64
N PHE A 226 38.58 82.07 7.91
CA PHE A 226 38.70 83.19 8.83
C PHE A 226 40.16 83.61 9.02
N LEU A 227 41.07 82.67 9.33
CA LEU A 227 42.50 82.95 9.49
C LEU A 227 43.11 83.52 8.22
N ARG A 228 42.76 82.99 7.04
CA ARG A 228 43.21 83.54 5.76
C ARG A 228 42.76 85.00 5.58
N ALA A 229 41.49 85.30 5.87
CA ALA A 229 40.97 86.66 5.78
C ALA A 229 41.68 87.61 6.76
N VAL A 230 41.94 87.16 7.99
CA VAL A 230 42.69 87.93 9.00
C VAL A 230 44.12 88.21 8.53
N TYR A 231 44.86 87.20 8.09
CA TYR A 231 46.23 87.39 7.61
C TYR A 231 46.29 88.30 6.37
N GLU A 232 45.31 88.22 5.48
CA GLU A 232 45.23 89.12 4.34
C GLU A 232 44.95 90.57 4.76
N THR A 233 44.15 90.78 5.80
CA THR A 233 43.96 92.13 6.38
C THR A 233 45.19 92.65 7.11
N GLU A 234 45.87 91.83 7.92
CA GLU A 234 47.11 92.21 8.60
C GLU A 234 48.22 92.54 7.60
N LEU A 235 48.39 91.73 6.54
CA LEU A 235 49.33 92.01 5.47
C LEU A 235 49.04 93.36 4.79
N ARG A 236 47.75 93.66 4.54
CA ARG A 236 47.33 94.94 3.96
C ARG A 236 47.64 96.12 4.90
N GLU A 237 47.44 95.94 6.20
CA GLU A 237 47.72 96.94 7.23
C GLU A 237 49.23 97.17 7.40
N LEU A 238 50.03 96.12 7.47
CA LEU A 238 51.49 96.19 7.50
C LEU A 238 52.05 96.82 6.22
N GLN A 239 51.51 96.50 5.04
CA GLN A 239 51.87 97.20 3.81
C GLN A 239 51.50 98.69 3.86
N GLY A 240 50.41 99.06 4.52
CA GLY A 240 50.05 100.44 4.80
C GLY A 240 51.07 101.11 5.72
N GLN A 241 51.37 100.49 6.86
CA GLN A 241 52.36 100.99 7.83
C GLN A 241 53.76 101.12 7.22
N ILE A 242 54.21 100.18 6.39
CA ILE A 242 55.48 100.28 5.66
C ILE A 242 55.46 101.47 4.70
N LYS A 243 54.36 101.69 3.96
CA LYS A 243 54.22 102.87 3.08
C LYS A 243 54.19 104.18 3.87
N ASP A 244 53.65 104.18 5.08
CA ASP A 244 53.59 105.34 5.97
C ASP A 244 54.91 105.57 6.73
N THR A 245 55.72 104.52 6.96
CA THR A 245 57.01 104.58 7.68
C THR A 245 58.21 104.71 6.72
N SER A 246 58.08 104.34 5.43
CA SER A 246 59.14 104.53 4.42
C SER A 246 59.24 105.96 3.90
N VAL A 247 58.64 106.92 4.60
CA VAL A 247 58.81 108.35 4.36
C VAL A 247 59.53 108.91 5.58
N ILE A 248 60.80 109.28 5.36
CA ILE A 248 61.79 109.85 6.30
C ILE A 248 62.65 108.81 7.01
N VAL A 249 63.83 108.50 6.46
CA VAL A 249 65.13 108.53 7.17
C VAL A 249 66.23 108.80 6.15
N GLU A 250 66.85 109.97 6.26
CA GLU A 250 68.20 110.24 5.76
C GLU A 250 69.18 109.40 6.59
N MET A 251 69.93 108.50 5.95
CA MET A 251 70.96 107.71 6.62
C MET A 251 72.33 108.16 6.11
N ASP A 252 73.00 108.98 6.91
CA ASP A 252 74.41 109.31 6.76
C ASP A 252 75.24 108.04 6.99
N ASN A 253 75.98 107.67 5.96
CA ASN A 253 76.65 106.40 5.79
C ASN A 253 78.16 106.64 5.90
N SER A 254 78.71 106.53 7.12
CA SER A 254 80.15 106.62 7.36
C SER A 254 80.73 105.31 7.90
N ARG A 255 80.63 104.28 7.06
CA ARG A 255 81.69 103.28 6.92
C ARG A 255 82.01 103.18 5.45
N ASN A 256 83.28 103.05 5.13
CA ASN A 256 83.75 102.69 3.78
C ASN A 256 83.22 101.30 3.42
N LEU A 257 81.95 101.29 3.03
CA LEU A 257 81.30 100.19 2.39
C LEU A 257 81.78 100.21 0.94
N ASP A 258 82.30 99.07 0.50
CA ASP A 258 82.55 98.83 -0.91
C ASP A 258 81.18 98.85 -1.62
N MET A 259 80.80 100.05 -2.09
CA MET A 259 79.49 100.30 -2.66
C MET A 259 79.24 99.44 -3.88
N ASP A 260 80.29 99.04 -4.61
CA ASP A 260 80.16 98.16 -5.77
C ASP A 260 79.85 96.73 -5.33
N SER A 261 80.49 96.23 -4.27
CA SER A 261 80.19 94.92 -3.68
C SER A 261 78.78 94.84 -3.12
N ILE A 262 78.32 95.86 -2.39
CA ILE A 262 76.97 95.89 -1.81
C ILE A 262 75.91 96.06 -2.91
N VAL A 263 76.14 96.91 -3.91
CA VAL A 263 75.21 97.05 -5.04
C VAL A 263 75.15 95.73 -5.84
N ALA A 264 76.27 95.02 -5.99
CA ALA A 264 76.29 93.70 -6.61
C ALA A 264 75.54 92.65 -5.78
N GLU A 265 75.73 92.62 -4.46
CA GLU A 265 75.04 91.70 -3.55
C GLU A 265 73.53 91.99 -3.48
N VAL A 266 73.15 93.27 -3.40
CA VAL A 266 71.73 93.69 -3.44
C VAL A 266 71.10 93.34 -4.79
N ARG A 267 71.80 93.56 -5.92
CA ARG A 267 71.32 93.11 -7.24
C ARG A 267 71.16 91.60 -7.31
N ALA A 268 72.13 90.84 -6.80
CA ALA A 268 72.07 89.38 -6.76
C ALA A 268 70.90 88.90 -5.87
N GLN A 269 70.64 89.55 -4.73
CA GLN A 269 69.49 89.22 -3.89
C GLN A 269 68.16 89.57 -4.56
N TYR A 270 68.04 90.70 -5.25
CA TYR A 270 66.83 91.02 -6.02
C TYR A 270 66.61 90.04 -7.18
N GLU A 271 67.69 89.63 -7.86
CA GLU A 271 67.63 88.64 -8.92
C GLU A 271 67.24 87.27 -8.37
N ASP A 272 67.80 86.85 -7.23
CA ASP A 272 67.41 85.61 -6.54
C ASP A 272 65.97 85.64 -6.03
N ILE A 273 65.51 86.75 -5.47
CA ILE A 273 64.12 86.91 -5.00
C ILE A 273 63.17 86.89 -6.18
N ALA A 274 63.50 87.58 -7.28
CA ALA A 274 62.71 87.56 -8.51
C ALA A 274 62.65 86.15 -9.13
N ASN A 275 63.79 85.44 -9.15
CA ASN A 275 63.87 84.06 -9.63
C ASN A 275 63.10 83.08 -8.75
N LYS A 276 63.20 83.20 -7.40
CA LYS A 276 62.41 82.40 -6.46
C LYS A 276 60.92 82.67 -6.60
N SER A 277 60.51 83.93 -6.67
CA SER A 277 59.10 84.31 -6.87
C SER A 277 58.54 83.77 -8.18
N LYS A 278 59.32 83.84 -9.27
CA LYS A 278 58.94 83.25 -10.55
C LYS A 278 58.84 81.72 -10.48
N ALA A 279 59.82 81.06 -9.87
CA ALA A 279 59.83 79.61 -9.72
C ALA A 279 58.69 79.11 -8.82
N GLU A 280 58.37 79.83 -7.74
CA GLU A 280 57.24 79.54 -6.86
C GLU A 280 55.90 79.70 -7.59
N ALA A 281 55.74 80.77 -8.40
CA ALA A 281 54.56 80.95 -9.22
C ALA A 281 54.41 79.84 -10.27
N GLU A 282 55.48 79.50 -10.99
CA GLU A 282 55.50 78.41 -11.97
C GLU A 282 55.19 77.05 -11.31
N CYS A 283 55.78 76.77 -10.15
CA CYS A 283 55.53 75.54 -9.39
C CYS A 283 54.07 75.48 -8.90
N TRP A 284 53.53 76.59 -8.41
CA TRP A 284 52.14 76.70 -7.99
C TRP A 284 51.16 76.46 -9.14
N TYR A 285 51.39 77.08 -10.30
CA TYR A 285 50.56 76.85 -11.50
C TYR A 285 50.66 75.41 -11.99
N LYS A 286 51.87 74.83 -11.98
CA LYS A 286 52.08 73.44 -12.38
C LYS A 286 51.35 72.48 -11.45
N GLN A 287 51.46 72.67 -10.13
CA GLN A 287 50.73 71.87 -9.14
C GLN A 287 49.22 71.99 -9.32
N LYS A 288 48.69 73.21 -9.52
CA LYS A 288 47.26 73.42 -9.75
C LYS A 288 46.77 72.74 -11.04
N TYR A 289 47.59 72.76 -12.08
CA TYR A 289 47.28 72.08 -13.33
C TYR A 289 47.30 70.55 -13.16
N GLU A 290 48.30 70.00 -12.46
CA GLU A 290 48.38 68.56 -12.16
C GLU A 290 47.23 68.09 -11.25
N GLU A 291 46.86 68.87 -10.22
CA GLU A 291 45.69 68.59 -9.37
C GLU A 291 44.40 68.55 -10.21
N MET A 292 44.17 69.57 -11.05
CA MET A 292 42.99 69.62 -11.90
C MET A 292 42.97 68.47 -12.93
N GLN A 293 44.12 68.14 -13.51
CA GLN A 293 44.26 67.03 -14.46
C GLN A 293 44.02 65.68 -13.78
N SER A 294 44.54 65.49 -12.57
CA SER A 294 44.34 64.28 -11.77
C SER A 294 42.87 64.11 -11.37
N SER A 295 42.24 65.16 -10.85
CA SER A 295 40.81 65.14 -10.50
C SER A 295 39.93 64.90 -11.74
N ALA A 296 40.22 65.53 -12.88
CA ALA A 296 39.49 65.27 -14.12
C ALA A 296 39.64 63.82 -14.61
N GLY A 297 40.83 63.23 -14.46
CA GLY A 297 41.07 61.80 -14.74
C GLY A 297 40.24 60.91 -13.82
N GLN A 298 40.23 61.21 -12.52
CA GLN A 298 39.48 60.44 -11.52
C GLN A 298 37.97 60.49 -11.77
N TYR A 299 37.41 61.67 -12.06
CA TYR A 299 36.00 61.79 -12.45
C TYR A 299 35.67 61.03 -13.74
N GLY A 300 36.60 60.99 -14.71
CA GLY A 300 36.46 60.22 -15.93
C GLY A 300 36.44 58.70 -15.67
N ASP A 301 37.32 58.23 -14.79
CA ASP A 301 37.40 56.83 -14.39
C ASP A 301 36.17 56.41 -13.56
N ASP A 302 35.70 57.24 -12.63
CA ASP A 302 34.49 57.00 -11.85
C ASP A 302 33.24 56.95 -12.75
N LEU A 303 33.14 57.84 -13.72
CA LEU A 303 32.06 57.81 -14.71
C LEU A 303 32.11 56.54 -15.58
N ARG A 304 33.32 56.08 -15.93
CA ARG A 304 33.48 54.81 -16.67
C ARG A 304 33.08 53.62 -15.79
N SER A 305 33.49 53.60 -14.53
CA SER A 305 33.18 52.55 -13.55
C SER A 305 31.67 52.42 -13.31
N THR A 306 31.01 53.55 -13.02
CA THR A 306 29.54 53.58 -12.86
C THR A 306 28.81 53.16 -14.13
N LYS A 307 29.30 53.55 -15.32
CA LYS A 307 28.75 53.08 -16.60
C LYS A 307 28.90 51.58 -16.80
N THR A 308 30.02 50.98 -16.38
CA THR A 308 30.21 49.53 -16.43
C THR A 308 29.28 48.80 -15.46
N GLU A 309 29.11 49.31 -14.24
CA GLU A 309 28.19 48.77 -13.24
C GLU A 309 26.74 48.82 -13.74
N ILE A 310 26.30 49.95 -14.31
CA ILE A 310 24.98 50.07 -14.92
C ILE A 310 24.79 49.04 -16.05
N ALA A 311 25.81 48.81 -16.88
CA ALA A 311 25.73 47.80 -17.94
C ALA A 311 25.64 46.37 -17.39
N GLU A 312 26.32 46.06 -16.29
CA GLU A 312 26.24 44.77 -15.60
C GLU A 312 24.89 44.55 -14.94
N LEU A 313 24.37 45.56 -14.23
CA LEU A 313 23.02 45.53 -13.65
C LEU A 313 21.97 45.32 -14.73
N ASN A 314 22.07 46.02 -15.87
CA ASN A 314 21.15 45.80 -16.99
C ASN A 314 21.23 44.38 -17.56
N ARG A 315 22.42 43.77 -17.65
CA ARG A 315 22.56 42.36 -18.05
C ARG A 315 21.95 41.41 -17.03
N MET A 316 22.10 41.71 -15.74
CA MET A 316 21.49 40.92 -14.67
C MET A 316 19.97 40.99 -14.71
N ILE A 317 19.41 42.19 -14.90
CA ILE A 317 17.97 42.41 -15.07
C ILE A 317 17.44 41.58 -16.25
N ALA A 318 18.10 41.65 -17.41
CA ALA A 318 17.68 40.87 -18.59
C ALA A 318 17.74 39.35 -18.34
N ARG A 319 18.76 38.86 -17.62
CA ARG A 319 18.86 37.44 -17.24
C ARG A 319 17.71 37.02 -16.33
N LEU A 320 17.45 37.81 -15.28
CA LEU A 320 16.35 37.54 -14.33
C LEU A 320 14.99 37.61 -15.01
N GLN A 321 14.78 38.54 -15.95
CA GLN A 321 13.55 38.61 -16.75
C GLN A 321 13.35 37.34 -17.59
N ASN A 322 14.40 36.84 -18.24
CA ASN A 322 14.34 35.59 -19.00
C ASN A 322 14.07 34.37 -18.10
N GLU A 323 14.65 34.34 -16.91
CA GLU A 323 14.40 33.28 -15.93
C GLU A 323 12.95 33.31 -15.43
N ILE A 324 12.41 34.50 -15.13
CA ILE A 324 11.00 34.69 -14.78
C ILE A 324 10.10 34.18 -15.91
N GLU A 325 10.39 34.52 -17.16
CA GLU A 325 9.57 34.10 -18.30
C GLU A 325 9.65 32.58 -18.52
N SER A 326 10.84 31.99 -18.37
CA SER A 326 11.04 30.54 -18.42
C SER A 326 10.22 29.81 -17.34
N VAL A 327 10.30 30.27 -16.08
CA VAL A 327 9.55 29.68 -14.96
C VAL A 327 8.04 29.87 -15.13
N LYS A 328 7.59 31.02 -15.63
CA LYS A 328 6.18 31.24 -15.99
C LYS A 328 5.71 30.26 -17.07
N GLY A 329 6.53 30.03 -18.11
CA GLY A 329 6.24 29.04 -19.15
C GLY A 329 6.15 27.62 -18.58
N GLN A 330 7.06 27.23 -17.68
CA GLN A 330 7.02 25.93 -17.00
C GLN A 330 5.77 25.78 -16.14
N ARG A 331 5.39 26.81 -15.38
CA ARG A 331 4.17 26.82 -14.58
C ARG A 331 2.94 26.64 -15.45
N ALA A 332 2.81 27.39 -16.54
CA ALA A 332 1.68 27.28 -17.46
C ALA A 332 1.58 25.88 -18.09
N ASN A 333 2.72 25.28 -18.45
CA ASN A 333 2.76 23.91 -18.97
C ASN A 333 2.35 22.87 -17.91
N LEU A 334 2.79 23.03 -16.66
CA LEU A 334 2.38 22.14 -15.56
C LEU A 334 0.88 22.29 -15.25
N GLU A 335 0.35 23.51 -15.24
CA GLU A 335 -1.09 23.77 -15.07
C GLU A 335 -1.91 23.09 -16.17
N LEU A 336 -1.44 23.13 -17.43
CA LEU A 336 -2.08 22.44 -18.54
C LEU A 336 -2.04 20.91 -18.37
N GLN A 337 -0.91 20.35 -17.96
CA GLN A 337 -0.78 18.92 -17.70
C GLN A 337 -1.68 18.45 -16.54
N ILE A 338 -1.83 19.27 -15.49
CA ILE A 338 -2.74 18.99 -14.37
C ILE A 338 -4.18 18.98 -14.89
N SER A 339 -4.59 20.02 -15.61
CA SER A 339 -5.95 20.11 -16.18
C SER A 339 -6.26 18.92 -17.10
N GLU A 340 -5.32 18.50 -17.95
CA GLU A 340 -5.52 17.35 -18.84
C GLU A 340 -5.59 16.02 -18.05
N ALA A 341 -4.77 15.87 -17.00
CA ALA A 341 -4.83 14.70 -16.13
C ALA A 341 -6.13 14.63 -15.33
N GLU A 342 -6.64 15.77 -14.83
CA GLU A 342 -7.91 15.89 -14.15
C GLU A 342 -9.08 15.53 -15.08
N GLU A 343 -9.13 16.08 -16.29
CA GLU A 343 -10.17 15.78 -17.28
C GLU A 343 -10.17 14.29 -17.66
N ARG A 344 -8.98 13.73 -17.92
CA ARG A 344 -8.82 12.31 -18.27
C ARG A 344 -9.22 11.40 -17.09
N GLY A 345 -8.91 11.80 -15.85
CA GLY A 345 -9.35 11.12 -14.64
C GLY A 345 -10.87 11.18 -14.45
N GLU A 346 -11.48 12.34 -14.66
CA GLU A 346 -12.93 12.52 -14.56
C GLU A 346 -13.68 11.68 -15.59
N LEU A 347 -13.17 11.61 -16.83
CA LEU A 347 -13.71 10.74 -17.89
C LEU A 347 -13.66 9.26 -17.48
N ALA A 348 -12.53 8.79 -16.95
CA ALA A 348 -12.39 7.40 -16.48
C ALA A 348 -13.35 7.06 -15.33
N VAL A 349 -13.53 7.99 -14.38
CA VAL A 349 -14.51 7.81 -13.29
C VAL A 349 -15.94 7.78 -13.83
N ARG A 350 -16.27 8.64 -14.80
CA ARG A 350 -17.59 8.68 -15.41
C ARG A 350 -17.90 7.38 -16.15
N ASP A 351 -16.94 6.84 -16.90
CA ASP A 351 -17.06 5.57 -17.61
C ASP A 351 -17.23 4.39 -16.63
N ALA A 352 -16.42 4.33 -15.57
CA ALA A 352 -16.56 3.31 -14.53
C ALA A 352 -17.93 3.36 -13.84
N LYS A 353 -18.45 4.57 -13.55
CA LYS A 353 -19.80 4.75 -12.98
C LYS A 353 -20.89 4.27 -13.93
N LEU A 354 -20.78 4.57 -15.21
CA LEU A 354 -21.72 4.05 -16.22
C LEU A 354 -21.68 2.53 -16.28
N ARG A 355 -20.47 1.94 -16.25
CA ARG A 355 -20.31 0.49 -16.27
C ARG A 355 -20.89 -0.20 -15.04
N ILE A 356 -20.74 0.41 -13.85
CA ILE A 356 -21.37 -0.08 -12.61
C ILE A 356 -22.89 -0.07 -12.77
N LYS A 357 -23.45 1.06 -13.23
CA LYS A 357 -24.90 1.18 -13.45
C LYS A 357 -25.43 0.11 -14.42
N ASP A 358 -24.74 -0.12 -15.54
CA ASP A 358 -25.14 -1.15 -16.51
C ASP A 358 -25.13 -2.56 -15.90
N LEU A 359 -24.15 -2.86 -15.04
CA LEU A 359 -24.06 -4.13 -14.33
C LEU A 359 -25.14 -4.28 -13.27
N GLU A 360 -25.47 -3.21 -12.54
CA GLU A 360 -26.59 -3.17 -11.59
C GLU A 360 -27.93 -3.42 -12.30
N ASP A 361 -28.15 -2.77 -13.45
CA ASP A 361 -29.35 -2.98 -14.27
C ASP A 361 -29.43 -4.41 -14.82
N ALA A 362 -28.30 -4.98 -15.26
CA ALA A 362 -28.24 -6.37 -15.71
C ALA A 362 -28.54 -7.35 -14.56
N LEU A 363 -28.01 -7.09 -13.36
CA LEU A 363 -28.28 -7.88 -12.16
C LEU A 363 -29.76 -7.80 -11.77
N GLN A 364 -30.36 -6.60 -11.84
CA GLN A 364 -31.79 -6.39 -11.58
C GLN A 364 -32.65 -7.23 -12.54
N ARG A 365 -32.34 -7.19 -13.85
CA ARG A 365 -33.04 -8.00 -14.86
C ARG A 365 -32.89 -9.50 -14.60
N ALA A 366 -31.68 -9.98 -14.30
CA ALA A 366 -31.44 -11.38 -13.99
C ALA A 366 -32.21 -11.85 -12.75
N LYS A 367 -32.31 -11.02 -11.70
CA LYS A 367 -33.15 -11.30 -10.52
C LYS A 367 -34.63 -11.41 -10.88
N GLN A 368 -35.13 -10.51 -11.73
CA GLN A 368 -36.52 -10.55 -12.20
C GLN A 368 -36.81 -11.80 -13.04
N ASP A 369 -35.88 -12.17 -13.93
CA ASP A 369 -35.99 -13.39 -14.74
C ASP A 369 -35.98 -14.65 -13.87
N MET A 370 -35.10 -14.71 -12.86
CA MET A 370 -35.08 -15.83 -11.90
C MET A 370 -36.40 -15.93 -11.13
N ALA A 371 -36.93 -14.80 -10.64
CA ALA A 371 -38.23 -14.76 -9.97
C ALA A 371 -39.39 -15.19 -10.88
N ARG A 372 -39.32 -14.89 -12.19
CA ARG A 372 -40.28 -15.38 -13.18
C ARG A 372 -40.16 -16.89 -13.36
N GLN A 373 -38.95 -17.42 -13.56
CA GLN A 373 -38.73 -18.86 -13.71
C GLN A 373 -39.24 -19.65 -12.49
N VAL A 374 -39.00 -19.17 -11.27
CA VAL A 374 -39.52 -19.83 -10.05
C VAL A 374 -41.05 -19.89 -10.06
N ARG A 375 -41.74 -18.83 -10.50
CA ARG A 375 -43.21 -18.84 -10.63
C ARG A 375 -43.68 -19.84 -11.68
N GLU A 376 -43.05 -19.85 -12.86
CA GLU A 376 -43.36 -20.80 -13.94
C GLU A 376 -43.13 -22.26 -13.50
N TYR A 377 -42.05 -22.54 -12.76
CA TYR A 377 -41.80 -23.87 -12.19
C TYR A 377 -42.84 -24.28 -11.15
N GLN A 378 -43.29 -23.35 -10.29
CA GLN A 378 -44.33 -23.64 -9.31
C GLN A 378 -45.67 -23.93 -9.99
N GLU A 379 -46.03 -23.17 -11.02
CA GLU A 379 -47.23 -23.41 -11.84
C GLU A 379 -47.17 -24.79 -12.51
N LEU A 380 -46.02 -25.15 -13.11
CA LEU A 380 -45.81 -26.45 -13.73
C LEU A 380 -45.90 -27.59 -12.71
N MET A 381 -45.34 -27.40 -11.50
CA MET A 381 -45.46 -28.35 -10.41
C MET A 381 -46.93 -28.56 -10.00
N ASN A 382 -47.70 -27.48 -9.89
CA ASN A 382 -49.13 -27.55 -9.56
C ASN A 382 -49.90 -28.35 -10.62
N VAL A 383 -49.63 -28.13 -11.91
CA VAL A 383 -50.21 -28.93 -13.01
C VAL A 383 -49.81 -30.40 -12.89
N LYS A 384 -48.54 -30.69 -12.60
CA LYS A 384 -48.06 -32.07 -12.42
C LYS A 384 -48.79 -32.76 -11.26
N LEU A 385 -48.98 -32.09 -10.13
CA LEU A 385 -49.72 -32.63 -8.99
C LEU A 385 -51.19 -32.90 -9.34
N ALA A 386 -51.83 -31.99 -10.08
CA ALA A 386 -53.19 -32.22 -10.58
C ALA A 386 -53.27 -33.46 -11.48
N LEU A 387 -52.31 -33.62 -12.41
CA LEU A 387 -52.23 -34.80 -13.28
C LEU A 387 -51.95 -36.09 -12.51
N ASP A 388 -51.11 -36.07 -11.48
CA ASP A 388 -50.89 -37.25 -10.63
C ASP A 388 -52.18 -37.67 -9.91
N ILE A 389 -52.95 -36.69 -9.42
CA ILE A 389 -54.26 -36.93 -8.79
C ILE A 389 -55.19 -37.56 -9.82
N GLU A 390 -55.28 -37.01 -11.04
CA GLU A 390 -56.07 -37.60 -12.13
C GLU A 390 -55.64 -39.04 -12.42
N ILE A 391 -54.35 -39.32 -12.59
CA ILE A 391 -53.83 -40.69 -12.82
C ILE A 391 -54.20 -41.61 -11.65
N ALA A 392 -54.06 -41.16 -10.41
CA ALA A 392 -54.43 -41.95 -9.24
C ALA A 392 -55.94 -42.24 -9.21
N THR A 393 -56.78 -41.27 -9.58
CA THR A 393 -58.23 -41.48 -9.70
C THR A 393 -58.58 -42.45 -10.82
N TYR A 394 -57.94 -42.34 -11.99
CA TYR A 394 -58.12 -43.29 -13.09
C TYR A 394 -57.68 -44.70 -12.69
N ARG A 395 -56.53 -44.86 -12.02
CA ARG A 395 -56.08 -46.16 -11.50
C ARG A 395 -57.09 -46.77 -10.52
N LYS A 396 -57.61 -45.99 -9.57
CA LYS A 396 -58.61 -46.45 -8.61
C LYS A 396 -59.93 -46.86 -9.28
N LEU A 397 -60.35 -46.14 -10.33
CA LEU A 397 -61.52 -46.51 -11.14
C LEU A 397 -61.28 -47.82 -11.90
N LEU A 398 -60.10 -48.01 -12.50
CA LEU A 398 -59.72 -49.26 -13.16
C LEU A 398 -59.64 -50.43 -12.16
N GLU A 399 -59.01 -50.26 -10.99
CA GLU A 399 -58.99 -51.26 -9.93
C GLU A 399 -60.41 -51.63 -9.45
N GLY A 400 -61.32 -50.66 -9.41
CA GLY A 400 -62.74 -50.89 -9.13
C GLY A 400 -63.48 -51.68 -10.21
N GLU A 401 -63.15 -51.44 -11.49
CA GLU A 401 -63.65 -52.23 -12.62
C GLU A 401 -63.05 -53.64 -12.65
N GLU A 402 -61.75 -53.79 -12.44
CA GLU A 402 -61.07 -55.09 -12.31
C GLU A 402 -61.62 -55.88 -11.11
N SER A 403 -61.93 -55.23 -10.00
CA SER A 403 -62.61 -55.87 -8.86
C SER A 403 -64.02 -56.33 -9.21
N ARG A 404 -64.76 -55.58 -10.05
CA ARG A 404 -66.10 -55.98 -10.55
C ARG A 404 -66.02 -57.13 -11.56
N LEU A 405 -64.96 -57.20 -12.37
CA LEU A 405 -64.71 -58.27 -13.34
C LEU A 405 -64.17 -59.54 -12.65
N ALA A 406 -63.21 -59.42 -11.72
CA ALA A 406 -62.61 -60.53 -10.98
C ALA A 406 -63.56 -61.13 -9.92
N SER A 407 -64.46 -60.34 -9.34
CA SER A 407 -65.48 -60.82 -8.40
C SER A 407 -66.72 -61.41 -9.07
N GLY A 408 -66.80 -61.47 -10.40
CA GLY A 408 -67.98 -61.95 -11.10
C GLY A 408 -69.22 -61.12 -10.76
N GLY A 409 -69.32 -59.93 -11.35
CA GLY A 409 -70.59 -59.22 -11.56
C GLY A 409 -71.57 -59.23 -10.39
N ALA A 410 -71.25 -58.53 -9.30
CA ALA A 410 -72.21 -58.23 -8.25
C ALA A 410 -72.41 -56.71 -8.11
N ASN A 411 -73.59 -56.26 -8.55
CA ASN A 411 -74.36 -55.06 -8.23
C ASN A 411 -73.66 -53.88 -7.53
N ALA A 412 -73.63 -52.75 -8.24
CA ALA A 412 -73.37 -51.43 -7.69
C ALA A 412 -74.46 -51.03 -6.69
N THR A 413 -74.11 -50.94 -5.41
CA THR A 413 -74.91 -50.22 -4.40
C THR A 413 -74.38 -48.80 -4.32
N ILE A 414 -75.10 -47.86 -4.93
CA ILE A 414 -74.85 -46.43 -4.84
C ILE A 414 -75.22 -45.98 -3.42
N HIS A 415 -74.23 -45.65 -2.60
CA HIS A 415 -74.45 -44.95 -1.34
C HIS A 415 -74.26 -43.44 -1.59
N VAL A 416 -75.38 -42.73 -1.79
CA VAL A 416 -75.39 -41.26 -1.77
C VAL A 416 -75.18 -40.83 -0.32
N GLN A 417 -74.01 -40.27 -0.02
CA GLN A 417 -73.76 -39.58 1.24
C GLN A 417 -73.77 -38.09 0.97
N GLN A 418 -74.84 -37.41 1.40
CA GLN A 418 -74.90 -35.96 1.51
C GLN A 418 -73.82 -35.51 2.50
N THR A 419 -72.82 -34.77 2.02
CA THR A 419 -71.99 -33.92 2.85
C THR A 419 -72.46 -32.48 2.69
N SER A 420 -73.00 -31.98 3.80
CA SER A 420 -73.35 -30.60 4.07
C SER A 420 -72.19 -29.65 3.78
N GLY A 421 -72.49 -28.55 3.08
CA GLY A 421 -71.55 -27.50 2.74
C GLY A 421 -70.98 -26.79 3.98
N GLY A 422 -69.66 -26.69 4.02
CA GLY A 422 -68.91 -25.70 4.78
C GLY A 422 -68.35 -24.69 3.80
N SER A 423 -68.95 -23.51 3.74
CA SER A 423 -68.44 -22.34 3.05
C SER A 423 -67.40 -21.66 3.94
N ASP A 424 -66.11 -21.93 3.73
CA ASP A 424 -65.04 -21.05 4.18
C ASP A 424 -64.60 -20.19 3.01
N SER A 425 -64.97 -18.91 3.09
CA SER A 425 -64.62 -17.85 2.17
C SER A 425 -63.15 -17.50 2.28
N GLU A 426 -62.41 -17.76 1.22
CA GLU A 426 -61.14 -17.11 0.88
C GLU A 426 -61.34 -15.57 0.82
N PHE A 427 -60.73 -14.85 1.77
CA PHE A 427 -60.54 -13.41 1.65
C PHE A 427 -59.21 -13.16 0.93
N ILE A 428 -59.32 -12.87 -0.37
CA ILE A 428 -58.25 -12.34 -1.21
C ILE A 428 -58.16 -10.83 -0.93
N ASP A 429 -57.09 -10.38 -0.27
CA ASP A 429 -56.73 -8.96 -0.25
C ASP A 429 -55.69 -8.66 -1.35
N TYR A 430 -56.12 -7.89 -2.33
CA TYR A 430 -55.29 -7.30 -3.36
C TYR A 430 -54.61 -6.04 -2.80
N GLY A 431 -53.33 -6.15 -2.44
CA GLY A 431 -52.50 -5.02 -2.01
C GLY A 431 -51.30 -4.77 -2.92
N HIS A 432 -51.54 -4.28 -4.13
CA HIS A 432 -50.51 -3.76 -5.03
C HIS A 432 -50.34 -2.25 -4.77
N HIS A 433 -49.17 -1.79 -4.30
CA HIS A 433 -48.45 -0.66 -4.91
C HIS A 433 -47.16 -0.30 -4.15
N HIS A 434 -46.04 -0.46 -4.86
CA HIS A 434 -44.85 0.37 -4.70
C HIS A 434 -45.19 1.85 -4.89
N HIS A 435 -44.68 2.70 -4.00
CA HIS A 435 -44.13 3.99 -4.42
C HIS A 435 -42.97 4.41 -3.52
N TYR A 436 -41.77 4.30 -4.09
CA TYR A 436 -40.62 5.11 -3.71
C TYR A 436 -40.98 6.59 -3.88
N ARG A 437 -40.54 7.42 -2.93
CA ARG A 437 -40.36 8.86 -3.12
C ARG A 437 -39.02 9.29 -2.52
N CYS A 438 -38.43 10.24 -3.25
CA CYS A 438 -37.09 10.81 -3.19
C CYS A 438 -36.53 11.13 -1.81
#